data_AF-A0A6C0F0R1-F1
#
_entry.id   AF-A0A6C0F0R1-F1
#
_cell.length_a   1.000
_cell.length_b   1.000
_cell.length_c   1.000
_cell.angle_alpha   90.00
_cell.angle_beta   90.00
_cell.angle_gamma   90.00
#
_symmetry.space_group_name_H-M   'P 1'
#
loop_
_entity.id
_entity.type
_entity.pdbx_description
1 polymer ?
#
loop_
_entity_poly.entity_id
_entity_poly.type
_entity_poly.pdbx_seq_one_letter_code
_entity_poly.pdbx_strand_id
1 'polypeptide(L)'
;MLIDYFYLILILVLICSILLLIYLSYEYRTIEPFYSSSITLPLTPIQPFNPSSIIKQGPPILNSYNSFLRDTNNKQVSYNNLQNQALYGKTNSNLNDIAQLSSMKQGIVPIPQSFPVDKLIKTIKSKYNSQYLSTFANDLSTYGVLANDKCITVNGLCKEEVCLLDCQKKLYSSNSQKFTTNRIMSPFDAAKIMNVTPDKIATTNIYPYNIFRSSVNNNCLSMSDDGITVAKCNLNNIQQQWQISPNENICVLE
;
A
#
# COMPACT_ATOMS: atom_id res chain seq x y z
N MET A 1 -32.35 -26.66 17.11
CA MET A 1 -31.15 -27.27 17.72
C MET A 1 -29.84 -26.71 17.19
N LEU A 2 -29.45 -26.87 15.91
CA LEU A 2 -28.17 -26.31 15.41
C LEU A 2 -28.07 -24.78 15.53
N ILE A 3 -29.20 -24.09 15.31
CA ILE A 3 -29.30 -22.63 15.43
C ILE A 3 -29.11 -22.17 16.88
N ASP A 4 -29.59 -22.95 17.85
CA ASP A 4 -29.51 -22.58 19.28
C ASP A 4 -28.07 -22.65 19.81
N TYR A 5 -27.27 -23.60 19.32
CA TYR A 5 -25.85 -23.70 19.66
C TYR A 5 -25.02 -22.54 19.09
N PHE A 6 -25.38 -22.03 17.91
CA PHE A 6 -24.69 -20.89 17.31
C PHE A 6 -24.86 -19.62 18.15
N TYR A 7 -26.07 -19.36 18.65
CA TYR A 7 -26.32 -18.22 19.55
C TYR A 7 -25.59 -18.36 20.88
N LEU A 8 -25.52 -19.58 21.45
CA LEU A 8 -24.80 -19.82 22.69
C LEU A 8 -23.29 -19.54 22.54
N ILE A 9 -22.69 -19.95 21.41
CA ILE A 9 -21.28 -19.67 21.10
C ILE A 9 -21.06 -18.16 20.94
N LEU A 10 -21.97 -17.46 20.25
CA LEU A 10 -21.85 -16.03 20.02
C LEU A 10 -21.94 -15.22 21.32
N ILE A 11 -22.81 -15.61 22.24
CA ILE A 11 -22.91 -15.03 23.59
C ILE A 11 -21.61 -15.26 24.37
N LEU A 12 -21.03 -16.46 24.28
CA LEU A 12 -19.79 -16.80 25.00
C LEU A 12 -18.58 -16.01 24.48
N VAL A 13 -18.49 -15.80 23.15
CA VAL A 13 -17.48 -14.93 22.53
C VAL A 13 -17.63 -13.48 22.99
N LEU A 14 -18.86 -12.97 23.06
CA LEU A 14 -19.13 -11.61 23.52
C LEU A 14 -18.69 -11.40 24.99
N ILE A 15 -18.98 -12.36 25.88
CA ILE A 15 -18.57 -12.32 27.29
C ILE A 15 -17.04 -12.32 27.40
N CYS A 16 -16.35 -13.18 26.65
CA CYS A 16 -14.88 -13.22 26.64
C CYS A 16 -14.26 -11.90 26.16
N SER A 17 -14.85 -11.26 25.14
CA SER A 17 -14.38 -9.96 24.65
C SER A 17 -14.52 -8.85 25.70
N ILE A 18 -15.63 -8.82 26.45
CA ILE A 18 -15.84 -7.85 27.53
C ILE A 18 -14.80 -8.05 28.66
N LEU A 19 -14.55 -9.29 29.06
CA LEU A 19 -13.55 -9.60 30.09
C LEU A 19 -12.13 -9.18 29.67
N LEU A 20 -11.78 -9.38 28.40
CA LEU A 20 -10.48 -8.95 27.86
C LEU A 20 -10.32 -7.42 27.91
N LEU A 21 -11.37 -6.66 27.59
CA LEU A 21 -11.33 -5.20 27.65
C LEU A 21 -11.16 -4.68 29.08
N ILE A 22 -11.83 -5.31 30.06
CA ILE A 22 -11.67 -4.98 31.48
C ILE A 22 -10.22 -5.24 31.93
N TYR A 23 -9.64 -6.37 31.52
CA TYR A 23 -8.26 -6.72 31.83
C TYR A 23 -7.26 -5.69 31.27
N LEU A 24 -7.39 -5.32 29.99
CA LEU A 24 -6.53 -4.31 29.36
C LEU A 24 -6.67 -2.94 30.02
N SER A 25 -7.89 -2.57 30.45
CA SER A 25 -8.11 -1.33 31.19
C SER A 25 -7.47 -1.32 32.57
N TYR A 26 -7.31 -2.48 33.21
CA TYR A 26 -6.63 -2.60 34.50
C TYR A 26 -5.12 -2.43 34.34
N GLU A 27 -4.53 -3.10 33.35
CA GLU A 27 -3.09 -3.04 33.10
C GLU A 27 -2.62 -1.62 32.73
N TYR A 28 -3.43 -0.90 31.94
CA TYR A 28 -3.13 0.48 31.56
C TYR A 28 -3.19 1.48 32.73
N ARG A 29 -3.90 1.16 33.82
CA ARG A 29 -3.98 2.02 35.02
C ARG A 29 -2.82 1.82 35.98
N THR A 30 -2.05 0.74 35.86
CA THR A 30 -0.92 0.42 36.75
C THR A 30 0.42 0.96 36.27
N ILE A 31 0.45 1.84 35.25
CA ILE A 31 1.66 2.60 34.92
C ILE A 31 1.85 3.66 36.01
N GLU A 32 2.68 3.34 37.01
CA GLU A 32 3.02 4.26 38.09
C GLU A 32 3.58 5.59 37.53
N PRO A 33 3.12 6.75 38.01
CA PRO A 33 3.82 8.00 37.72
C PRO A 33 5.21 7.92 38.34
N PHE A 34 6.24 8.20 37.53
CA PHE A 34 7.63 8.30 37.99
C PHE A 34 7.71 9.22 39.22
N TYR A 35 7.85 8.64 40.41
CA TYR A 35 8.13 9.36 41.64
C TYR A 35 9.52 10.00 41.52
N SER A 36 9.56 11.32 41.37
CA SER A 36 10.78 12.10 41.60
C SER A 36 11.13 12.01 43.08
N SER A 37 12.21 11.30 43.41
CA SER A 37 12.73 11.22 44.78
C SER A 37 13.17 12.60 45.26
N SER A 38 12.46 13.14 46.23
CA SER A 38 12.83 14.37 46.93
C SER A 38 14.07 14.14 47.78
N ILE A 39 15.18 14.79 47.40
CA ILE A 39 16.43 14.81 48.17
C ILE A 39 16.22 15.71 49.39
N THR A 40 16.15 15.12 50.59
CA THR A 40 16.20 15.86 51.86
C THR A 40 17.66 16.02 52.30
N LEU A 41 18.20 17.24 52.19
CA LEU A 41 19.48 17.62 52.78
C LEU A 41 19.27 18.16 54.21
N PRO A 42 20.11 17.78 55.19
CA PRO A 42 20.01 18.28 56.56
C PRO A 42 20.43 19.76 56.64
N LEU A 43 19.53 20.59 57.17
CA LEU A 43 19.78 22.01 57.46
C LEU A 43 20.74 22.14 58.64
N THR A 44 21.94 22.66 58.38
CA THR A 44 22.86 23.12 59.43
C THR A 44 22.53 24.55 59.84
N PRO A 45 22.78 24.96 61.10
CA PRO A 45 22.44 26.29 61.60
C PRO A 45 23.25 27.36 60.86
N ILE A 46 22.55 28.31 60.24
CA ILE A 46 23.15 29.39 59.45
C ILE A 46 23.78 30.40 60.43
N GLN A 47 25.11 30.57 60.34
CA GLN A 47 25.81 31.64 61.04
C GLN A 47 25.41 33.02 60.47
N PRO A 48 25.44 34.09 61.30
CA PRO A 48 25.07 35.44 60.88
C PRO A 48 25.91 35.91 59.69
N PHE A 49 25.21 36.41 58.68
CA PHE A 49 25.72 36.81 57.38
C PHE A 49 26.72 37.97 57.50
N ASN A 50 27.99 37.72 57.13
CA ASN A 50 29.02 38.76 57.05
C ASN A 50 29.20 39.22 55.58
N PRO A 51 28.73 40.40 55.17
CA PRO A 51 28.77 40.85 53.78
C PRO A 51 30.20 41.11 53.24
N SER A 52 31.21 41.19 54.12
CA SER A 52 32.60 41.44 53.72
C SER A 52 33.35 40.20 53.19
N SER A 53 32.83 38.99 53.41
CA SER A 53 33.42 37.74 52.87
C SER A 53 33.00 37.43 51.42
N ILE A 54 31.94 38.08 50.92
CA ILE A 54 31.37 37.81 49.58
C ILE A 54 32.24 38.39 48.46
N ILE A 55 32.87 39.54 48.70
CA ILE A 55 33.69 40.22 47.69
C ILE A 55 34.99 39.43 47.38
N LYS A 56 35.49 38.64 48.33
CA LYS A 56 36.66 37.76 48.13
C LYS A 56 36.31 36.37 47.57
N GLN A 57 35.04 35.95 47.64
CA GLN A 57 34.59 34.61 47.20
C GLN A 57 33.79 34.62 45.88
N GLY A 58 33.39 35.78 45.36
CA GLY A 58 32.69 35.91 44.07
C GLY A 58 33.42 35.31 42.85
N PRO A 59 34.74 35.56 42.66
CA PRO A 59 35.49 35.00 41.53
C PRO A 59 35.59 33.47 41.51
N PRO A 60 35.92 32.76 42.62
CA PRO A 60 35.97 31.30 42.61
C PRO A 60 34.60 30.63 42.43
N ILE A 61 33.51 31.22 42.94
CA ILE A 61 32.15 30.68 42.76
C ILE A 61 31.73 30.76 41.29
N LEU A 62 32.00 31.88 40.62
CA LEU A 62 31.70 32.04 39.19
C LEU A 62 32.52 31.05 38.33
N ASN A 63 33.79 30.83 38.69
CA ASN A 63 34.63 29.84 38.02
C ASN A 63 34.13 28.41 38.21
N SER A 64 33.70 28.05 39.42
CA SER A 64 33.09 26.74 39.70
C SER A 64 31.76 26.52 38.99
N TYR A 65 30.93 27.57 38.88
CA TYR A 65 29.69 27.50 38.10
C TYR A 65 29.97 27.30 36.61
N ASN A 66 30.91 28.06 36.05
CA ASN A 66 31.30 27.94 34.64
C ASN A 66 31.95 26.58 34.33
N SER A 67 32.73 26.01 35.25
CA SER A 67 33.27 24.66 35.08
C SER A 67 32.16 23.60 35.13
N PHE A 68 31.22 23.72 36.07
CA PHE A 68 30.07 22.80 36.16
C PHE A 68 29.21 22.84 34.90
N LEU A 69 28.92 24.03 34.37
CA LEU A 69 28.15 24.20 33.13
C LEU A 69 28.88 23.57 31.93
N ARG A 70 30.20 23.76 31.85
CA ARG A 70 31.05 23.15 30.82
C ARG A 70 31.04 21.62 30.93
N ASP A 71 31.16 21.07 32.12
CA ASP A 71 31.14 19.63 32.35
C ASP A 71 29.78 19.02 32.01
N THR A 72 28.69 19.72 32.32
CA THR A 72 27.33 19.31 31.98
C THR A 72 27.14 19.30 30.46
N ASN A 73 27.58 20.34 29.77
CA ASN A 73 27.54 20.40 28.30
C ASN A 73 28.41 19.31 27.66
N ASN A 74 29.62 19.07 28.18
CA ASN A 74 30.51 18.02 27.68
C ASN A 74 29.89 16.63 27.85
N LYS A 75 29.22 16.36 28.99
CA LYS A 75 28.48 15.11 29.20
C LYS A 75 27.33 14.95 28.20
N GLN A 76 26.56 16.01 27.95
CA GLN A 76 25.47 15.98 26.98
C GLN A 76 25.98 15.73 25.55
N VAL A 77 27.07 16.38 25.15
CA VAL A 77 27.71 16.18 23.84
C VAL A 77 28.22 14.74 23.71
N SER A 78 28.87 14.21 24.75
CA SER A 78 29.34 12.82 24.78
C SER A 78 28.18 11.83 24.63
N TYR A 79 27.07 12.04 25.33
CA TYR A 79 25.87 11.23 25.23
C TYR A 79 25.26 11.26 23.81
N ASN A 80 25.12 12.45 23.23
CA ASN A 80 24.60 12.61 21.87
C ASN A 80 25.51 11.93 20.83
N ASN A 81 26.84 12.01 21.01
CA ASN A 81 27.79 11.32 20.13
C ASN A 81 27.66 9.80 20.20
N LEU A 82 27.46 9.23 21.40
CA LEU A 82 27.22 7.79 21.56
C LEU A 82 25.91 7.35 20.88
N GLN A 83 24.85 8.14 21.00
CA GLN A 83 23.59 7.86 20.29
C GLN A 83 23.76 7.93 18.78
N ASN A 84 24.47 8.94 18.27
CA ASN A 84 24.73 9.08 16.83
C ASN A 84 25.57 7.92 16.28
N GLN A 85 26.57 7.45 17.03
CA GLN A 85 27.35 6.26 16.64
C GLN A 85 26.48 4.99 16.61
N ALA A 86 25.60 4.82 17.60
CA ALA A 86 24.67 3.69 17.62
C ALA A 86 23.67 3.74 16.45
N LEU A 87 23.16 4.93 16.12
CA LEU A 87 22.28 5.14 14.97
C LEU A 87 23.00 4.83 13.65
N TYR A 88 24.24 5.31 13.50
CA TYR A 88 25.06 5.02 12.32
C TYR A 88 25.31 3.52 12.16
N GLY A 89 25.60 2.81 13.26
CA GLY A 89 25.74 1.34 13.26
C GLY A 89 24.47 0.63 12.80
N LYS A 90 23.30 1.05 13.28
CA LYS A 90 21.99 0.51 12.85
C LYS A 90 21.73 0.78 11.36
N THR A 91 22.01 1.98 10.89
CA THR A 91 21.85 2.34 9.47
C THR A 91 22.73 1.49 8.57
N ASN A 92 24.00 1.27 8.94
CA ASN A 92 24.88 0.39 8.16
C ASN A 92 24.43 -1.07 8.17
N SER A 93 23.91 -1.58 9.30
CA SER A 93 23.30 -2.92 9.34
C SER A 93 22.12 -3.00 8.38
N ASN A 94 21.20 -2.04 8.43
CA ASN A 94 20.03 -2.01 7.55
C ASN A 94 20.42 -1.89 6.06
N LEU A 95 21.48 -1.13 5.73
CA LEU A 95 21.99 -1.04 4.37
C LEU A 95 22.55 -2.38 3.88
N ASN A 96 23.24 -3.13 4.74
CA ASN A 96 23.70 -4.48 4.42
C ASN A 96 22.53 -5.46 4.25
N ASP A 97 21.48 -5.34 5.07
CA ASP A 97 20.27 -6.15 4.96
C ASP A 97 19.52 -5.85 3.64
N ILE A 98 19.47 -4.58 3.23
CA ILE A 98 18.92 -4.17 1.92
C ILE A 98 19.75 -4.76 0.77
N ALA A 99 21.08 -4.75 0.88
CA ALA A 99 21.97 -5.36 -0.11
C ALA A 99 21.75 -6.88 -0.19
N GLN A 100 21.59 -7.57 0.94
CA GLN A 100 21.25 -8.99 0.98
C GLN A 100 19.85 -9.28 0.42
N LEU A 101 18.85 -8.47 0.73
CA LEU A 101 17.50 -8.57 0.14
C LEU A 101 17.52 -8.37 -1.37
N SER A 102 18.37 -7.45 -1.87
CA SER A 102 18.53 -7.18 -3.29
C SER A 102 19.21 -8.36 -4.03
N SER A 103 20.19 -9.02 -3.41
CA SER A 103 20.83 -10.21 -3.97
C SER A 103 19.92 -11.45 -3.89
N MET A 104 19.11 -11.59 -2.84
CA MET A 104 18.06 -12.61 -2.77
C MET A 104 16.99 -12.41 -3.85
N LYS A 105 16.61 -11.17 -4.17
CA LYS A 105 15.71 -10.85 -5.28
C LYS A 105 16.25 -11.24 -6.65
N GLN A 106 17.56 -11.21 -6.86
CA GLN A 106 18.18 -11.61 -8.14
C GLN A 106 18.14 -13.13 -8.37
N GLY A 107 18.02 -13.94 -7.31
CA GLY A 107 17.85 -15.40 -7.39
C GLY A 107 16.39 -15.86 -7.51
N ILE A 108 15.43 -14.99 -7.20
CA ILE A 108 14.01 -15.26 -7.43
C ILE A 108 13.72 -14.93 -8.89
N VAL A 109 13.89 -15.92 -9.78
CA VAL A 109 13.20 -15.88 -11.07
C VAL A 109 11.72 -15.74 -10.72
N PRO A 110 11.03 -14.63 -11.04
CA PRO A 110 9.60 -14.58 -10.87
C PRO A 110 9.06 -15.75 -11.66
N ILE A 111 8.52 -16.77 -10.96
CA ILE A 111 7.74 -17.80 -11.62
C ILE A 111 6.76 -17.00 -12.44
N PRO A 112 6.80 -17.06 -13.78
CA PRO A 112 5.81 -16.35 -14.56
C PRO A 112 4.51 -16.88 -14.03
N GLN A 113 3.72 -16.03 -13.36
CA GLN A 113 2.33 -16.34 -13.09
C GLN A 113 1.70 -16.40 -14.47
N SER A 114 1.88 -17.53 -15.15
CA SER A 114 1.04 -17.94 -16.25
C SER A 114 -0.33 -17.93 -15.61
N PHE A 115 -1.17 -17.04 -16.13
CA PHE A 115 -2.56 -17.08 -15.77
C PHE A 115 -2.99 -18.52 -16.06
N PRO A 116 -3.58 -19.25 -15.10
CA PRO A 116 -3.99 -20.63 -15.37
C PRO A 116 -4.90 -20.58 -16.59
N VAL A 117 -4.49 -21.25 -17.67
CA VAL A 117 -5.12 -21.20 -18.99
C VAL A 117 -6.62 -21.57 -18.90
N ASP A 118 -7.00 -22.26 -17.83
CA ASP A 118 -8.33 -22.81 -17.59
C ASP A 118 -9.20 -21.98 -16.62
N LYS A 119 -8.70 -20.86 -16.05
CA LYS A 119 -9.54 -20.01 -15.18
C LYS A 119 -10.05 -18.80 -15.92
N LEU A 120 -11.35 -18.54 -15.76
CA LEU A 120 -12.00 -17.36 -16.30
C LEU A 120 -11.54 -16.09 -15.57
N ILE A 121 -11.37 -15.01 -16.33
CA ILE A 121 -11.10 -13.68 -15.77
C ILE A 121 -12.39 -13.17 -15.12
N LYS A 122 -12.31 -12.86 -13.83
CA LYS A 122 -13.44 -12.33 -13.06
C LYS A 122 -13.30 -10.85 -12.74
N THR A 123 -12.06 -10.37 -12.65
CA THR A 123 -11.78 -8.98 -12.30
C THR A 123 -10.60 -8.48 -13.10
N ILE A 124 -10.66 -7.21 -13.51
CA ILE A 124 -9.57 -6.48 -14.16
C ILE A 124 -9.24 -5.24 -13.35
N LYS A 125 -7.96 -4.90 -13.26
CA LYS A 125 -7.44 -3.72 -12.56
C LYS A 125 -6.73 -2.82 -13.55
N SER A 126 -7.13 -1.55 -13.61
CA SER A 126 -6.48 -0.52 -14.42
C SER A 126 -5.06 -0.27 -13.93
N LYS A 127 -4.07 -0.26 -14.85
CA LYS A 127 -2.71 0.16 -14.51
C LYS A 127 -2.57 1.68 -14.34
N TYR A 128 -3.52 2.45 -14.83
CA TYR A 128 -3.48 3.91 -14.77
C TYR A 128 -3.83 4.44 -13.38
N ASN A 129 -4.96 4.02 -12.82
CA ASN A 129 -5.50 4.55 -11.56
C ASN A 129 -5.81 3.45 -10.52
N SER A 130 -5.39 2.20 -10.75
CA SER A 130 -5.66 1.05 -9.88
C SER A 130 -7.14 0.71 -9.66
N GLN A 131 -8.07 1.29 -10.44
CA GLN A 131 -9.49 0.98 -10.34
C GLN A 131 -9.80 -0.43 -10.83
N TYR A 132 -10.76 -1.08 -10.17
CA TYR A 132 -11.20 -2.44 -10.46
C TYR A 132 -12.51 -2.44 -11.24
N LEU A 133 -12.62 -3.33 -12.22
CA LEU A 133 -13.87 -3.65 -12.92
C LEU A 133 -14.09 -5.15 -12.88
N SER A 134 -15.35 -5.56 -12.76
CA SER A 134 -15.72 -6.96 -12.84
C SER A 134 -15.89 -7.39 -14.30
N THR A 135 -15.61 -8.65 -14.58
CA THR A 135 -15.80 -9.26 -15.89
C THR A 135 -16.55 -10.58 -15.76
N PHE A 136 -17.30 -10.93 -16.79
CA PHE A 136 -17.92 -12.24 -16.92
C PHE A 136 -17.55 -12.84 -18.26
N ALA A 137 -17.34 -14.15 -18.29
CA ALA A 137 -16.99 -14.86 -19.50
C ALA A 137 -18.26 -15.26 -20.27
N ASN A 138 -18.34 -14.84 -21.54
CA ASN A 138 -19.32 -15.37 -22.47
C ASN A 138 -18.87 -16.74 -22.96
N ASP A 139 -17.59 -16.85 -23.33
CA ASP A 139 -16.86 -18.07 -23.68
C ASP A 139 -15.40 -18.01 -23.16
N LEU A 140 -14.53 -18.93 -23.57
CA LEU A 140 -13.12 -18.98 -23.12
C LEU A 140 -12.27 -17.80 -23.60
N SER A 141 -12.69 -17.11 -24.66
CA SER A 141 -11.94 -16.06 -25.35
C SER A 141 -12.63 -14.68 -25.31
N THR A 142 -13.92 -14.63 -25.01
CA THR A 142 -14.71 -13.39 -24.99
C THR A 142 -15.32 -13.11 -23.61
N TYR A 143 -15.20 -11.85 -23.21
CA TYR A 143 -15.57 -11.35 -21.90
C TYR A 143 -16.49 -10.15 -22.03
N GLY A 144 -17.49 -10.05 -21.16
CA GLY A 144 -18.19 -8.81 -20.92
C GLY A 144 -17.58 -8.09 -19.72
N VAL A 145 -17.58 -6.77 -19.77
CA VAL A 145 -17.03 -5.90 -18.72
C VAL A 145 -18.19 -5.18 -18.04
N LEU A 146 -18.25 -5.28 -16.72
CA LEU A 146 -19.26 -4.61 -15.90
C LEU A 146 -18.76 -3.27 -15.39
N ALA A 147 -19.64 -2.28 -15.46
CA ALA A 147 -19.51 -0.98 -14.82
C ALA A 147 -20.89 -0.53 -14.32
N ASN A 148 -20.98 -0.19 -13.04
CA ASN A 148 -22.23 0.24 -12.39
C ASN A 148 -23.40 -0.74 -12.64
N ASP A 149 -23.17 -2.03 -12.37
CA ASP A 149 -24.14 -3.13 -12.56
C ASP A 149 -24.67 -3.31 -13.99
N LYS A 150 -24.05 -2.64 -14.96
CA LYS A 150 -24.38 -2.70 -16.39
C LYS A 150 -23.17 -3.12 -17.21
N CYS A 151 -23.44 -3.54 -18.43
CA CYS A 151 -22.43 -3.97 -19.36
C CYS A 151 -21.99 -2.83 -20.27
N ILE A 152 -20.67 -2.68 -20.39
CA ILE A 152 -20.07 -1.82 -21.38
C ILE A 152 -20.47 -2.35 -22.76
N THR A 153 -21.19 -1.50 -23.50
CA THR A 153 -21.66 -1.79 -24.84
C THR A 153 -20.98 -0.85 -25.81
N VAL A 154 -20.27 -1.42 -26.79
CA VAL A 154 -19.61 -0.71 -27.87
C VAL A 154 -20.48 -0.82 -29.10
N ASN A 155 -20.95 0.33 -29.59
CA ASN A 155 -21.85 0.40 -30.73
C ASN A 155 -23.19 -0.38 -30.52
N GLY A 156 -24.12 -0.30 -31.47
CA GLY A 156 -25.42 -0.96 -31.40
C GLY A 156 -26.55 0.01 -31.04
N LEU A 157 -27.18 -0.17 -29.87
CA LEU A 157 -28.26 0.71 -29.36
C LEU A 157 -27.73 1.99 -28.70
N CYS A 158 -26.41 2.14 -28.59
CA CYS A 158 -25.79 3.32 -28.01
C CYS A 158 -25.89 4.51 -28.97
N LYS A 159 -26.27 5.68 -28.43
CA LYS A 159 -26.21 6.95 -29.16
C LYS A 159 -24.77 7.47 -29.33
N GLU A 160 -23.90 7.07 -28.40
CA GLU A 160 -22.47 7.41 -28.36
C GLU A 160 -21.62 6.17 -28.69
N GLU A 161 -20.30 6.33 -28.81
CA GLU A 161 -19.37 5.24 -29.16
C GLU A 161 -19.42 4.10 -28.12
N VAL A 162 -19.64 4.46 -26.85
CA VAL A 162 -19.78 3.53 -25.72
C VAL A 162 -20.97 3.95 -24.87
N CYS A 163 -21.74 2.99 -24.38
CA CYS A 163 -22.75 3.23 -23.36
C CYS A 163 -22.90 2.03 -22.41
N LEU A 164 -23.63 2.23 -21.31
CA LEU A 164 -23.94 1.18 -20.34
C LEU A 164 -25.37 0.67 -20.57
N LEU A 165 -25.50 -0.58 -20.98
CA LEU A 165 -26.78 -1.26 -21.16
C LEU A 165 -26.86 -2.50 -20.27
N ASP A 166 -28.06 -3.05 -20.13
CA ASP A 166 -28.23 -4.30 -19.39
C ASP A 166 -27.42 -5.42 -20.03
N CYS A 167 -26.83 -6.24 -19.18
CA CYS A 167 -25.98 -7.34 -19.60
C CYS A 167 -26.78 -8.41 -20.32
N GLN A 168 -26.36 -8.72 -21.55
CA GLN A 168 -27.03 -9.72 -22.37
C GLN A 168 -26.74 -11.14 -21.84
N LYS A 169 -27.78 -11.97 -21.76
CA LYS A 169 -27.66 -13.37 -21.34
C LYS A 169 -26.98 -14.19 -22.45
N LYS A 170 -26.17 -15.19 -22.06
CA LYS A 170 -25.32 -16.04 -22.92
C LYS A 170 -25.98 -16.58 -24.21
N LEU A 171 -27.29 -16.81 -24.22
CA LEU A 171 -28.01 -17.40 -25.36
C LEU A 171 -28.24 -16.42 -26.52
N TYR A 172 -28.24 -15.10 -26.28
CA TYR A 172 -28.56 -14.07 -27.28
C TYR A 172 -27.66 -12.83 -27.14
N SER A 173 -26.35 -13.05 -26.95
CA SER A 173 -25.39 -11.95 -26.77
C SER A 173 -24.86 -11.43 -28.12
N SER A 174 -25.14 -10.16 -28.41
CA SER A 174 -24.48 -9.35 -29.42
C SER A 174 -22.99 -9.25 -29.16
N ASN A 175 -22.21 -9.06 -30.23
CA ASN A 175 -20.77 -8.79 -30.11
C ASN A 175 -20.48 -7.40 -29.53
N SER A 176 -21.49 -6.52 -29.42
CA SER A 176 -21.35 -5.18 -28.86
C SER A 176 -20.95 -5.15 -27.38
N GLN A 177 -21.23 -6.20 -26.61
CA GLN A 177 -20.81 -6.33 -25.21
C GLN A 177 -19.63 -7.30 -25.03
N LYS A 178 -18.96 -7.69 -26.12
CA LYS A 178 -17.88 -8.69 -26.08
C LYS A 178 -16.53 -8.03 -26.30
N PHE A 179 -15.59 -8.40 -25.44
CA PHE A 179 -14.20 -8.03 -25.48
C PHE A 179 -13.33 -9.28 -25.53
N THR A 180 -12.35 -9.29 -26.41
CA THR A 180 -11.27 -10.28 -26.40
C THR A 180 -10.09 -9.73 -25.60
N THR A 181 -9.30 -10.63 -25.02
CA THR A 181 -8.13 -10.26 -24.22
C THR A 181 -6.85 -10.81 -24.82
N ASN A 182 -5.78 -10.01 -24.78
CA ASN A 182 -4.44 -10.45 -25.15
C ASN A 182 -3.47 -10.07 -24.05
N ARG A 183 -2.67 -11.04 -23.60
CA ARG A 183 -1.58 -10.81 -22.65
C ARG A 183 -0.32 -10.40 -23.40
N ILE A 184 0.28 -9.30 -22.96
CA ILE A 184 1.52 -8.73 -23.50
C ILE A 184 2.64 -9.02 -22.51
N MET A 185 3.63 -9.81 -22.94
CA MET A 185 4.74 -10.23 -22.09
C MET A 185 6.01 -9.41 -22.35
N SER A 186 6.12 -8.82 -23.54
CA SER A 186 7.30 -8.10 -23.99
C SER A 186 6.98 -6.97 -24.97
N PRO A 187 7.95 -6.06 -25.22
CA PRO A 187 7.85 -5.08 -26.31
C PRO A 187 7.64 -5.72 -27.68
N PHE A 188 8.18 -6.91 -27.93
CA PHE A 188 8.00 -7.63 -29.19
C PHE A 188 6.54 -8.06 -29.40
N ASP A 189 5.88 -8.54 -28.33
CA ASP A 189 4.45 -8.87 -28.39
C ASP A 189 3.61 -7.64 -28.70
N ALA A 190 3.93 -6.52 -28.02
CA ALA A 190 3.25 -5.25 -28.22
C ALA A 190 3.40 -4.74 -29.67
N ALA A 191 4.63 -4.79 -30.19
CA ALA A 191 4.98 -4.40 -31.55
C ALA A 191 4.22 -5.23 -32.58
N LYS A 192 4.19 -6.56 -32.41
CA LYS A 192 3.42 -7.49 -33.25
C LYS A 192 1.93 -7.16 -33.25
N ILE A 193 1.36 -6.85 -32.08
CA ILE A 193 -0.06 -6.59 -31.89
C ILE A 193 -0.50 -5.22 -32.41
N MET A 194 0.40 -4.23 -32.41
CA MET A 194 0.17 -2.90 -33.01
C MET A 194 0.63 -2.81 -34.47
N ASN A 195 1.26 -3.84 -35.02
CA ASN A 195 1.88 -3.83 -36.35
C ASN A 195 2.89 -2.68 -36.51
N VAL A 196 3.76 -2.52 -35.51
CA VAL A 196 4.87 -1.54 -35.51
C VAL A 196 6.18 -2.23 -35.17
N THR A 197 7.29 -1.52 -35.32
CA THR A 197 8.61 -2.00 -34.92
C THR A 197 8.81 -1.85 -33.40
N PRO A 198 9.59 -2.73 -32.72
CA PRO A 198 9.75 -2.71 -31.26
C PRO A 198 10.31 -1.41 -30.68
N ASP A 199 11.10 -0.65 -31.44
CA ASP A 199 11.63 0.67 -31.09
C ASP A 199 10.54 1.73 -30.91
N LYS A 200 9.35 1.53 -31.49
CA LYS A 200 8.19 2.41 -31.29
C LYS A 200 7.41 2.09 -30.01
N ILE A 201 7.80 1.07 -29.26
CA ILE A 201 7.19 0.71 -27.98
C ILE A 201 7.90 1.46 -26.86
N ALA A 202 7.11 2.14 -26.02
CA ALA A 202 7.63 2.89 -24.90
C ALA A 202 8.41 1.96 -23.95
N THR A 203 9.65 2.33 -23.64
CA THR A 203 10.51 1.61 -22.69
C THR A 203 10.01 1.71 -21.24
N THR A 204 9.13 2.68 -20.97
CA THR A 204 8.46 2.88 -19.68
C THR A 204 7.34 1.89 -19.40
N ASN A 205 6.91 1.11 -20.41
CA ASN A 205 5.88 0.09 -20.22
C ASN A 205 6.36 -1.01 -19.27
N ILE A 206 5.56 -1.27 -18.22
CA ILE A 206 5.84 -2.33 -17.25
C ILE A 206 5.07 -3.60 -17.65
N TYR A 207 5.80 -4.67 -17.98
CA TYR A 207 5.24 -5.97 -18.34
C TYR A 207 5.15 -6.90 -17.11
N PRO A 208 4.25 -7.90 -17.12
CA PRO A 208 3.20 -8.14 -18.13
C PRO A 208 1.97 -7.25 -17.92
N TYR A 209 1.17 -7.09 -18.96
CA TYR A 209 -0.18 -6.51 -18.89
C TYR A 209 -1.10 -7.18 -19.90
N ASN A 210 -2.38 -6.84 -19.84
CA ASN A 210 -3.40 -7.31 -20.78
C ASN A 210 -4.06 -6.10 -21.43
N ILE A 211 -4.62 -6.34 -22.61
CA ILE A 211 -5.50 -5.40 -23.29
C ILE A 211 -6.84 -6.06 -23.54
N PHE A 212 -7.90 -5.27 -23.48
CA PHE A 212 -9.25 -5.72 -23.80
C PHE A 212 -9.70 -5.03 -25.08
N ARG A 213 -9.97 -5.80 -26.13
CA ARG A 213 -10.35 -5.30 -27.46
C ARG A 213 -11.82 -5.59 -27.72
N SER A 214 -12.58 -4.58 -28.11
CA SER A 214 -13.96 -4.77 -28.52
C SER A 214 -14.01 -5.67 -29.75
N SER A 215 -14.89 -6.67 -29.72
CA SER A 215 -15.13 -7.57 -30.85
C SER A 215 -15.84 -6.89 -32.03
N VAL A 216 -16.31 -5.64 -31.88
CA VAL A 216 -17.01 -4.91 -32.95
C VAL A 216 -16.06 -4.09 -33.81
N ASN A 217 -15.20 -3.29 -33.19
CA ASN A 217 -14.37 -2.30 -33.90
C ASN A 217 -12.87 -2.45 -33.65
N ASN A 218 -12.45 -3.48 -32.88
CA ASN A 218 -11.06 -3.71 -32.46
C ASN A 218 -10.43 -2.55 -31.67
N ASN A 219 -11.23 -1.60 -31.17
CA ASN A 219 -10.75 -0.58 -30.24
C ASN A 219 -10.51 -1.18 -28.85
N CYS A 220 -9.60 -0.58 -28.10
CA CYS A 220 -9.19 -1.02 -26.78
C CYS A 220 -9.98 -0.31 -25.69
N LEU A 221 -10.35 -1.07 -24.65
CA LEU A 221 -10.93 -0.56 -23.42
C LEU A 221 -9.91 0.35 -22.71
N SER A 222 -10.34 1.54 -22.35
CA SER A 222 -9.52 2.58 -21.74
C SER A 222 -10.17 3.09 -20.45
N MET A 223 -9.36 3.34 -19.43
CA MET A 223 -9.78 3.99 -18.19
C MET A 223 -9.12 5.36 -18.06
N SER A 224 -9.93 6.39 -17.84
CA SER A 224 -9.50 7.76 -17.60
C SER A 224 -10.16 8.32 -16.35
N ASP A 225 -9.80 9.53 -15.95
CA ASP A 225 -10.44 10.21 -14.82
C ASP A 225 -11.92 10.51 -15.07
N ASP A 226 -12.31 10.68 -16.34
CA ASP A 226 -13.70 10.89 -16.77
C ASP A 226 -14.50 9.57 -16.86
N GLY A 227 -13.85 8.43 -16.62
CA GLY A 227 -14.45 7.11 -16.62
C GLY A 227 -13.95 6.19 -17.74
N ILE A 228 -14.79 5.21 -18.09
CA ILE A 228 -14.44 4.10 -18.97
C ILE A 228 -14.89 4.41 -20.39
N THR A 229 -13.96 4.28 -21.34
CA THR A 229 -14.19 4.51 -22.76
C THR A 229 -13.58 3.40 -23.60
N VAL A 230 -13.81 3.46 -24.90
CA VAL A 230 -13.18 2.56 -25.87
C VAL A 230 -12.58 3.43 -26.96
N ALA A 231 -11.29 3.26 -27.22
CA ALA A 231 -10.54 4.11 -28.15
C ALA A 231 -9.58 3.26 -28.99
N LYS A 232 -9.05 3.84 -30.07
CA LYS A 232 -8.05 3.14 -30.90
C LYS A 232 -6.92 2.57 -30.04
N CYS A 233 -6.57 1.32 -30.27
CA CYS A 233 -5.55 0.64 -29.49
C CYS A 233 -4.18 1.33 -29.64
N ASN A 234 -3.61 1.72 -28.50
CA ASN A 234 -2.27 2.25 -28.35
C ASN A 234 -1.66 1.62 -27.09
N LEU A 235 -0.77 0.65 -27.27
CA LEU A 235 -0.15 -0.09 -26.16
C LEU A 235 0.86 0.75 -25.36
N ASN A 236 1.26 1.92 -25.86
CA ASN A 236 2.03 2.89 -25.08
C ASN A 236 1.14 3.73 -24.14
N ASN A 237 -0.18 3.68 -24.31
CA ASN A 237 -1.11 4.33 -23.39
C ASN A 237 -1.40 3.42 -22.20
N ILE A 238 -0.93 3.82 -21.02
CA ILE A 238 -1.17 3.10 -19.75
C ILE A 238 -2.65 2.96 -19.41
N GLN A 239 -3.51 3.89 -19.87
CA GLN A 239 -4.96 3.86 -19.67
C GLN A 239 -5.62 2.64 -20.32
N GLN A 240 -4.98 2.02 -21.31
CA GLN A 240 -5.46 0.83 -22.00
C GLN A 240 -4.84 -0.47 -21.48
N GLN A 241 -4.02 -0.40 -20.42
CA GLN A 241 -3.31 -1.54 -19.85
C GLN A 241 -3.99 -2.04 -18.59
N TRP A 242 -4.24 -3.36 -18.54
CA TRP A 242 -5.01 -4.00 -17.48
C TRP A 242 -4.25 -5.16 -16.85
N GLN A 243 -4.35 -5.30 -15.54
CA GLN A 243 -4.03 -6.54 -14.82
C GLN A 243 -5.30 -7.38 -14.69
N ILE A 244 -5.17 -8.70 -14.77
CA ILE A 244 -6.30 -9.64 -14.73
C ILE A 244 -6.21 -10.52 -13.49
N SER A 245 -7.36 -10.92 -12.95
CA SER A 245 -7.45 -11.80 -11.79
C SER A 245 -8.59 -12.81 -11.92
N PRO A 246 -8.37 -14.07 -11.50
CA PRO A 246 -9.43 -15.08 -11.42
C PRO A 246 -10.32 -14.92 -10.18
N ASN A 247 -9.95 -14.02 -9.24
CA ASN A 247 -10.69 -13.80 -8.00
C ASN A 247 -11.69 -12.65 -8.18
N GLU A 248 -12.92 -12.83 -7.70
CA GLU A 248 -13.96 -11.78 -7.64
C GLU A 248 -13.56 -10.66 -6.66
N ASN A 249 -12.75 -11.01 -5.66
CA ASN A 249 -12.26 -10.12 -4.64
C ASN A 249 -10.75 -9.95 -4.79
N ILE A 250 -10.30 -8.95 -5.56
CA ILE A 250 -9.05 -8.31 -5.15
C ILE A 250 -9.50 -7.32 -4.08
N CYS A 251 -9.38 -7.74 -2.83
CA CYS A 251 -9.67 -6.88 -1.69
C CYS A 251 -8.99 -5.53 -1.91
N VAL A 252 -9.81 -4.48 -1.91
CA VAL A 252 -9.44 -3.12 -1.58
C VAL A 252 -8.89 -3.18 -0.16
N LEU A 253 -7.59 -3.44 -0.03
CA LEU A 253 -6.88 -3.12 1.20
C LEU A 253 -6.27 -1.75 0.94
N GLU A 254 -6.90 -0.76 1.57
CA GLU A 254 -6.36 0.58 1.82
C GLU A 254 -4.97 0.51 2.47
#